data_AF-A0A2N6AVJ4-F1
#
_entry.id   AF-A0A2N6AVJ4-F1
#
_cell.length_a   1.000
_cell.length_b   1.000
_cell.length_c   1.000
_cell.angle_alpha   90.00
_cell.angle_beta   90.00
_cell.angle_gamma   90.00
#
_symmetry.space_group_name_H-M   'P 1'
#
loop_
_entity.id
_entity.type
_entity.pdbx_description
1 polymer ?
#
loop_
_entity_poly.entity_id
_entity_poly.type
_entity_poly.pdbx_seq_one_letter_code
_entity_poly.pdbx_strand_id
1 'polypeptide(L)'
;MKPRRSRSDLIQIDEIHDLISREQQLEGDDSAYLERMTLQFEKWRSIHKFVHGHGFDVSRHRLRSDQWRAAAAHIRDLGEMELLDWVLLQAEVADNLHNGIQDMRPRKNGPCHHVMLEYVANRKRHARAVLQFAEEGSQSGLYTVNSSWHARTRRILGTQPSHDERTSGGHEGIPWDVPENLESSKG
;
A
#
# COMPACT_ATOMS: atom_id res chain seq x y z
N MET A 1 19.90 -10.51 -23.85
CA MET A 1 19.45 -9.28 -24.54
C MET A 1 18.15 -8.81 -23.90
N LYS A 2 18.10 -7.59 -23.35
CA LYS A 2 16.82 -6.99 -22.97
C LYS A 2 16.05 -6.66 -24.27
N PRO A 3 14.75 -6.96 -24.37
CA PRO A 3 13.95 -6.48 -25.51
C PRO A 3 14.03 -4.96 -25.56
N ARG A 4 14.18 -4.41 -26.77
CA ARG A 4 14.26 -2.97 -26.98
C ARG A 4 12.89 -2.37 -26.65
N ARG A 5 12.83 -1.43 -25.70
CA ARG A 5 11.58 -0.74 -25.33
C ARG A 5 11.02 0.03 -26.54
N SER A 6 9.70 0.01 -26.70
CA SER A 6 9.04 0.80 -27.73
C SER A 6 9.12 2.29 -27.38
N ARG A 7 8.95 3.18 -28.38
CA ARG A 7 8.85 4.63 -28.13
C ARG A 7 7.69 4.96 -27.19
N SER A 8 6.58 4.23 -27.29
CA SER A 8 5.43 4.40 -26.40
C SER A 8 5.78 4.06 -24.96
N ASP A 9 6.63 3.07 -24.75
CA ASP A 9 7.03 2.62 -23.41
C ASP A 9 7.90 3.69 -22.75
N LEU A 10 8.83 4.28 -23.51
CA LEU A 10 9.69 5.36 -23.04
C LEU A 10 8.87 6.58 -22.61
N ILE A 11 7.91 7.00 -23.43
CA ILE A 11 7.00 8.10 -23.10
C ILE A 11 6.26 7.80 -21.78
N GLN A 12 5.75 6.58 -21.62
CA GLN A 12 5.03 6.20 -20.41
C GLN A 12 5.93 6.16 -19.15
N ILE A 13 7.21 5.80 -19.30
CA ILE A 13 8.17 5.83 -18.20
C ILE A 13 8.47 7.28 -17.80
N ASP A 14 8.70 8.15 -18.78
CA ASP A 14 8.94 9.58 -18.54
C ASP A 14 7.74 10.22 -17.82
N GLU A 15 6.51 9.89 -18.23
CA GLU A 15 5.28 10.30 -17.53
C GLU A 15 5.25 9.83 -16.07
N ILE A 16 5.70 8.60 -15.79
CA ILE A 16 5.77 8.07 -14.42
C ILE A 16 6.84 8.81 -13.59
N HIS A 17 8.00 9.11 -14.20
CA HIS A 17 9.06 9.88 -13.53
C HIS A 17 8.62 11.30 -13.17
N ASP A 18 7.89 11.97 -14.06
CA ASP A 18 7.34 13.30 -13.79
C ASP A 18 6.37 13.26 -12.59
N LEU A 19 5.46 12.29 -12.57
CA LEU A 19 4.51 12.11 -11.47
C LEU A 19 5.22 11.85 -10.12
N ILE A 20 6.24 10.98 -10.11
CA ILE A 20 7.05 10.71 -8.91
C ILE A 20 7.76 11.98 -8.44
N SER A 21 8.40 12.70 -9.36
CA SER A 21 9.18 13.89 -9.04
C SER A 21 8.29 14.99 -8.45
N ARG A 22 7.10 15.20 -9.02
CA ARG A 22 6.12 16.17 -8.52
C ARG A 22 5.55 15.76 -7.17
N GLU A 23 5.27 14.48 -6.94
CA GLU A 23 4.81 14.00 -5.64
C GLU A 23 5.86 14.27 -4.55
N GLN A 24 7.13 13.97 -4.82
CA GLN A 24 8.24 14.18 -3.88
C GLN A 24 8.45 15.66 -3.53
N GLN A 25 8.20 16.56 -4.48
CA GLN A 25 8.28 18.02 -4.22
C GLN A 25 7.21 18.50 -3.22
N LEU A 26 6.11 17.76 -3.05
CA LEU A 26 5.03 18.06 -2.12
C LEU A 26 5.13 17.27 -0.81
N GLU A 27 6.23 16.53 -0.60
CA GLU A 27 6.45 15.78 0.62
C GLU A 27 6.69 16.73 1.80
N GLY A 28 5.93 16.54 2.89
CA GLY A 28 6.00 17.39 4.09
C GLY A 28 5.20 18.70 4.01
N ASP A 29 4.61 19.05 2.86
CA ASP A 29 3.69 20.18 2.75
C ASP A 29 2.24 19.73 3.02
N ASP A 30 1.72 20.06 4.21
CA ASP A 30 0.35 19.73 4.61
C ASP A 30 -0.69 20.55 3.83
N SER A 31 -0.32 21.74 3.33
CA SER A 31 -1.23 22.58 2.54
C SER A 31 -1.50 21.99 1.15
N ALA A 32 -0.55 21.19 0.65
CA ALA A 32 -0.65 20.49 -0.63
C ALA A 32 -1.16 19.04 -0.52
N TYR A 33 -1.77 18.65 0.61
CA TYR A 33 -2.19 17.27 0.88
C TYR A 33 -3.08 16.68 -0.23
N LEU A 34 -4.11 17.42 -0.67
CA LEU A 34 -5.04 16.95 -1.71
C LEU A 34 -4.34 16.76 -3.08
N GLU A 35 -3.44 17.69 -3.43
CA GLU A 35 -2.64 17.60 -4.66
C GLU A 35 -1.71 16.39 -4.61
N ARG A 36 -1.04 16.16 -3.47
CA ARG A 36 -0.21 14.97 -3.26
C ARG A 36 -1.00 13.67 -3.41
N MET A 37 -2.23 13.59 -2.86
CA MET A 37 -3.07 12.40 -3.02
C MET A 37 -3.54 12.20 -4.47
N THR A 38 -3.74 13.28 -5.21
CA THR A 38 -4.06 13.23 -6.64
C THR A 38 -2.90 12.64 -7.43
N LEU A 39 -1.68 13.16 -7.20
CA LEU A 39 -0.46 12.67 -7.82
C LEU A 39 -0.20 11.20 -7.48
N GLN A 40 -0.42 10.78 -6.22
CA GLN A 40 -0.31 9.37 -5.84
C GLN A 40 -1.26 8.47 -6.64
N PHE A 41 -2.52 8.87 -6.79
CA PHE A 41 -3.48 8.09 -7.57
C PHE A 41 -3.09 8.01 -9.05
N GLU A 42 -2.70 9.14 -9.65
CA GLU A 42 -2.25 9.21 -11.05
C GLU A 42 -1.00 8.36 -11.29
N LYS A 43 0.00 8.46 -10.40
CA LYS A 43 1.20 7.63 -10.42
C LYS A 43 0.86 6.14 -10.43
N TRP A 44 0.08 5.68 -9.45
CA TRP A 44 -0.29 4.26 -9.37
C TRP A 44 -1.18 3.81 -10.54
N ARG A 45 -2.00 4.71 -11.12
CA ARG A 45 -2.76 4.43 -12.34
C ARG A 45 -1.84 4.22 -13.54
N SER A 46 -0.83 5.08 -13.71
CA SER A 46 0.14 5.01 -14.80
C SER A 46 1.05 3.78 -14.68
N ILE A 47 1.55 3.47 -13.47
CA ILE A 47 2.30 2.24 -13.18
C ILE A 47 1.45 1.00 -13.46
N HIS A 48 0.18 0.98 -13.01
CA HIS A 48 -0.72 -0.13 -13.30
C HIS A 48 -0.93 -0.34 -14.80
N LYS A 49 -1.15 0.74 -15.56
CA LYS A 49 -1.26 0.68 -17.03
C LYS A 49 0.01 0.12 -17.65
N PHE A 50 1.18 0.59 -17.20
CA PHE A 50 2.48 0.12 -17.68
C PHE A 50 2.66 -1.37 -17.43
N VAL A 51 2.53 -1.80 -16.17
CA VAL A 51 2.72 -3.21 -15.78
C VAL A 51 1.73 -4.13 -16.50
N HIS A 52 0.48 -3.71 -16.66
CA HIS A 52 -0.52 -4.49 -17.38
C HIS A 52 -0.20 -4.62 -18.88
N GLY A 53 0.30 -3.56 -19.53
CA GLY A 53 0.66 -3.57 -20.95
C GLY A 53 1.96 -4.31 -21.26
N HIS A 54 2.85 -4.42 -20.26
CA HIS A 54 4.20 -4.96 -20.41
C HIS A 54 4.39 -6.17 -19.49
N GLY A 55 3.66 -7.24 -19.77
CA GLY A 55 3.90 -8.52 -19.12
C GLY A 55 5.32 -9.01 -19.40
N PHE A 56 5.93 -9.67 -18.41
CA PHE A 56 7.23 -10.33 -18.57
C PHE A 56 7.05 -11.84 -18.48
N ASP A 57 7.89 -12.57 -19.21
CA ASP A 57 7.77 -14.02 -19.35
C ASP A 57 8.09 -14.75 -18.04
N VAL A 58 7.20 -15.66 -17.64
CA VAL A 58 7.32 -16.47 -16.42
C VAL A 58 7.62 -17.91 -16.82
N SER A 59 8.90 -18.25 -16.94
CA SER A 59 9.33 -19.60 -17.31
C SER A 59 9.37 -20.54 -16.11
N ARG A 60 8.65 -21.66 -16.18
CA ARG A 60 8.62 -22.71 -15.14
C ARG A 60 9.98 -23.38 -14.89
N HIS A 61 10.92 -23.26 -15.82
CA HIS A 61 12.25 -23.86 -15.70
C HIS A 61 13.25 -22.99 -14.93
N ARG A 62 12.87 -21.76 -14.58
CA ARG A 62 13.71 -20.86 -13.77
C ARG A 62 13.33 -20.94 -12.30
N LEU A 63 14.33 -20.77 -11.43
CA LEU A 63 14.09 -20.57 -10.01
C LEU A 63 13.17 -19.37 -9.80
N ARG A 64 12.31 -19.46 -8.79
CA ARG A 64 11.33 -18.41 -8.51
C ARG A 64 12.01 -17.10 -8.08
N SER A 65 13.13 -17.17 -7.35
CA SER A 65 13.95 -16.00 -7.01
C SER A 65 14.50 -15.30 -8.24
N ASP A 66 14.97 -16.06 -9.25
CA ASP A 66 15.45 -15.49 -10.51
C ASP A 66 14.34 -14.85 -11.35
N GLN A 67 13.13 -15.41 -11.32
CA GLN A 67 11.96 -14.77 -11.96
C GLN A 67 11.68 -13.41 -11.33
N TRP A 68 11.73 -13.30 -9.99
CA TRP A 68 11.55 -12.03 -9.28
C TRP A 68 12.69 -11.04 -9.53
N ARG A 69 13.95 -11.50 -9.61
CA ARG A 69 15.09 -10.65 -9.99
C ARG A 69 14.93 -10.11 -11.43
N ALA A 70 14.43 -10.93 -12.35
CA ALA A 70 14.11 -10.50 -13.70
C ALA A 70 12.96 -9.47 -13.72
N ALA A 71 11.93 -9.66 -12.89
CA ALA A 71 10.86 -8.68 -12.70
C ALA A 71 11.42 -7.35 -12.18
N ALA A 72 12.28 -7.37 -11.15
CA ALA A 72 12.94 -6.17 -10.63
C ALA A 72 13.71 -5.43 -11.73
N ALA A 73 14.46 -6.15 -12.56
CA ALA A 73 15.21 -5.57 -13.67
C ALA A 73 14.30 -4.96 -14.78
N HIS A 74 13.05 -5.42 -14.87
CA HIS A 74 12.05 -4.91 -15.81
C HIS A 74 11.43 -3.60 -15.33
N ILE A 75 11.09 -3.52 -14.03
CA ILE A 75 10.44 -2.35 -13.43
C ILE A 75 11.41 -1.31 -12.87
N ARG A 76 12.71 -1.61 -12.76
CA ARG A 76 13.73 -0.70 -12.20
C ARG A 76 13.68 0.69 -12.81
N ASP A 77 13.50 0.75 -14.13
CA ASP A 77 13.50 2.02 -14.86
C ASP A 77 12.25 2.87 -14.58
N LEU A 78 11.25 2.36 -13.84
CA LEU A 78 10.08 3.15 -13.42
C LEU A 78 10.40 4.15 -12.30
N GLY A 79 11.50 3.96 -11.56
CA GLY A 79 11.89 4.85 -10.46
C GLY A 79 11.00 4.79 -9.20
N GLU A 80 9.95 3.96 -9.19
CA GLU A 80 9.10 3.76 -8.01
C GLU A 80 9.75 2.81 -7.01
N MET A 81 10.34 3.38 -5.96
CA MET A 81 11.09 2.65 -4.93
C MET A 81 10.22 1.68 -4.13
N GLU A 82 8.98 2.05 -3.79
CA GLU A 82 8.10 1.17 -3.02
C GLU A 82 7.85 -0.16 -3.76
N LEU A 83 7.60 -0.06 -5.07
CA LEU A 83 7.39 -1.21 -5.92
C LEU A 83 8.67 -2.02 -6.10
N LEU A 84 9.82 -1.35 -6.31
CA LEU A 84 11.11 -2.02 -6.48
C LEU A 84 11.49 -2.82 -5.23
N ASP A 85 11.40 -2.20 -4.06
CA ASP A 85 11.72 -2.83 -2.77
C ASP A 85 10.79 -4.02 -2.51
N TRP A 86 9.50 -3.85 -2.78
CA TRP A 86 8.53 -4.94 -2.66
C TRP A 86 8.88 -6.13 -3.56
N VAL A 87 9.28 -5.89 -4.82
CA VAL A 87 9.69 -6.95 -5.76
C VAL A 87 11.00 -7.62 -5.32
N LEU A 88 11.99 -6.85 -4.85
CA LEU A 88 13.25 -7.40 -4.34
C LEU A 88 13.04 -8.27 -3.11
N LEU A 89 12.15 -7.87 -2.20
CA LEU A 89 11.74 -8.69 -1.07
C LEU A 89 11.10 -10.01 -1.53
N GLN A 90 10.29 -10.01 -2.59
CA GLN A 90 9.75 -11.27 -3.14
C GLN A 90 10.85 -12.20 -3.67
N ALA A 91 11.93 -11.64 -4.24
CA ALA A 91 13.07 -12.42 -4.69
C ALA A 91 13.79 -13.09 -3.51
N GLU A 92 14.01 -12.36 -2.43
CA GLU A 92 14.64 -12.87 -1.21
C GLU A 92 13.79 -13.94 -0.52
N VAL A 93 12.48 -13.70 -0.37
CA VAL A 93 11.54 -14.69 0.17
C VAL A 93 11.57 -15.98 -0.66
N ALA A 94 11.59 -15.86 -1.99
CA ALA A 94 11.65 -17.03 -2.87
C ALA A 94 12.98 -17.80 -2.75
N ASP A 95 14.09 -17.09 -2.49
CA ASP A 95 15.42 -17.68 -2.28
C ASP A 95 15.47 -18.44 -0.94
N ASN A 96 14.99 -17.80 0.13
CA ASN A 96 14.92 -18.40 1.46
C ASN A 96 14.05 -19.67 1.48
N LEU A 97 12.90 -19.65 0.79
CA LEU A 97 12.05 -20.82 0.65
C LEU A 97 12.74 -21.97 -0.11
N HIS A 98 13.52 -21.64 -1.15
CA HIS A 98 14.30 -22.64 -1.87
C HIS A 98 15.38 -23.28 -0.97
N ASN A 99 15.98 -22.49 -0.09
CA ASN A 99 16.98 -22.92 0.89
C ASN A 99 16.38 -23.59 2.15
N GLY A 100 15.06 -23.82 2.19
CA GLY A 100 14.39 -24.51 3.29
C GLY A 100 14.06 -23.65 4.52
N ILE A 101 14.23 -22.33 4.44
CA ILE A 101 13.88 -21.39 5.50
C ILE A 101 12.39 -21.06 5.41
N GLN A 102 11.56 -21.73 6.23
CA GLN A 102 10.10 -21.67 6.14
C GLN A 102 9.43 -20.50 6.87
N ASP A 103 10.16 -19.75 7.71
CA ASP A 103 9.60 -18.64 8.50
C ASP A 103 9.16 -17.44 7.66
N MET A 104 9.41 -17.47 6.35
CA MET A 104 8.96 -16.46 5.39
C MET A 104 7.88 -17.05 4.48
N ARG A 105 6.62 -17.04 4.91
CA ARG A 105 5.51 -17.53 4.07
C ARG A 105 5.37 -16.65 2.81
N PRO A 106 5.33 -17.23 1.60
CA PRO A 106 5.01 -16.46 0.41
C PRO A 106 3.56 -15.98 0.52
N ARG A 107 3.34 -14.67 0.34
CA ARG A 107 1.98 -14.09 0.51
C ARG A 107 0.97 -14.71 -0.48
N LYS A 108 1.42 -15.16 -1.67
CA LYS A 108 0.61 -15.91 -2.65
C LYS A 108 1.44 -16.85 -3.54
N ASN A 109 0.84 -17.99 -3.91
CA ASN A 109 1.34 -18.88 -4.95
C ASN A 109 0.71 -18.53 -6.30
N GLY A 110 1.54 -18.22 -7.30
CA GLY A 110 1.09 -17.85 -8.64
C GLY A 110 2.22 -17.31 -9.51
N PRO A 111 1.99 -17.12 -10.82
CA PRO A 111 2.96 -16.50 -11.72
C PRO A 111 3.41 -15.14 -11.19
N CYS A 112 4.71 -14.87 -11.20
CA CYS A 112 5.32 -13.65 -10.68
C CYS A 112 4.64 -12.38 -11.22
N HIS A 113 4.39 -12.32 -12.53
CA HIS A 113 3.71 -11.20 -13.17
C HIS A 113 2.29 -10.96 -12.62
N HIS A 114 1.50 -12.01 -12.41
CA HIS A 114 0.13 -11.87 -11.88
C HIS A 114 0.14 -11.34 -10.45
N VAL A 115 1.07 -11.82 -9.62
CA VAL A 115 1.20 -11.36 -8.23
C VAL A 115 1.62 -9.89 -8.19
N MET A 116 2.54 -9.47 -9.06
CA MET A 116 2.96 -8.07 -9.18
C MET A 116 1.82 -7.17 -9.69
N LEU A 117 1.09 -7.62 -10.72
CA LEU A 117 -0.06 -6.88 -11.25
C LEU A 117 -1.14 -6.70 -10.18
N GLU A 118 -1.40 -7.73 -9.38
CA GLU A 118 -2.34 -7.64 -8.26
C GLU A 118 -1.88 -6.63 -7.21
N TYR A 119 -0.61 -6.66 -6.82
CA TYR A 119 -0.05 -5.70 -5.87
C TYR A 119 -0.22 -4.25 -6.36
N VAL A 120 0.16 -3.98 -7.61
CA VAL A 120 0.02 -2.64 -8.21
C VAL A 120 -1.45 -2.23 -8.32
N ALA A 121 -2.36 -3.16 -8.66
CA ALA A 121 -3.80 -2.90 -8.68
C ALA A 121 -4.33 -2.56 -7.27
N ASN A 122 -3.83 -3.21 -6.23
CA ASN A 122 -4.16 -2.91 -4.83
C ASN A 122 -3.68 -1.52 -4.43
N ARG A 123 -2.45 -1.14 -4.77
CA ARG A 123 -1.92 0.20 -4.50
C ARG A 123 -2.72 1.30 -5.20
N LYS A 124 -3.10 1.09 -6.47
CA LYS A 124 -4.02 1.98 -7.18
C LYS A 124 -5.38 2.12 -6.50
N ARG A 125 -5.98 1.02 -6.04
CA ARG A 125 -7.27 1.05 -5.31
C ARG A 125 -7.15 1.79 -3.99
N HIS A 126 -6.07 1.57 -3.26
CA HIS A 126 -5.77 2.26 -2.01
C HIS A 126 -5.61 3.77 -2.24
N ALA A 127 -4.76 4.17 -3.20
CA ALA A 127 -4.55 5.58 -3.53
C ALA A 127 -5.87 6.29 -3.92
N ARG A 128 -6.74 5.60 -4.66
CA ARG A 128 -8.08 6.12 -4.98
C ARG A 128 -8.94 6.35 -3.74
N ALA A 129 -8.94 5.40 -2.79
CA ALA A 129 -9.72 5.50 -1.57
C ALA A 129 -9.21 6.66 -0.69
N VAL A 130 -7.89 6.84 -0.60
CA VAL A 130 -7.29 7.96 0.14
C VAL A 130 -7.59 9.29 -0.54
N LEU A 131 -7.51 9.38 -1.88
CA LEU A 131 -7.91 10.58 -2.61
C LEU A 131 -9.37 10.94 -2.35
N GLN A 132 -10.29 9.97 -2.44
CA GLN A 132 -11.70 10.21 -2.12
C GLN A 132 -11.88 10.74 -0.69
N PHE A 133 -11.16 10.16 0.28
CA PHE A 133 -11.19 10.65 1.66
C PHE A 133 -10.65 12.08 1.79
N ALA A 134 -9.58 12.41 1.06
CA ALA A 134 -9.01 13.76 1.03
C ALA A 134 -9.97 14.79 0.40
N GLU A 135 -10.64 14.44 -0.70
CA GLU A 135 -11.66 15.27 -1.35
C GLU A 135 -12.84 15.55 -0.41
N GLU A 136 -13.36 14.50 0.25
CA GLU A 136 -14.44 14.62 1.23
C GLU A 136 -14.02 15.50 2.43
N GLY A 137 -12.80 15.31 2.95
CA GLY A 137 -12.25 16.10 4.04
C GLY A 137 -11.99 17.57 3.66
N SER A 138 -11.60 17.84 2.42
CA SER A 138 -11.43 19.22 1.91
C SER A 138 -12.75 19.98 1.81
N GLN A 139 -13.87 19.27 1.55
CA GLN A 139 -15.20 19.89 1.42
C GLN A 139 -15.92 20.01 2.76
N SER A 140 -15.77 19.02 3.64
CA SER A 140 -16.56 18.87 4.87
C SER A 140 -15.79 19.15 6.16
N GLY A 141 -14.47 19.36 6.08
CA GLY A 141 -13.55 19.40 7.21
C GLY A 141 -13.00 18.02 7.57
N LEU A 142 -11.72 17.95 7.95
CA LEU A 142 -11.13 16.74 8.54
C LEU A 142 -11.75 16.51 9.92
N TYR A 143 -12.10 15.25 10.24
CA TYR A 143 -12.84 14.76 11.42
C TYR A 143 -14.37 14.63 11.33
N THR A 144 -15.00 14.72 10.17
CA THR A 144 -16.40 14.24 10.07
C THR A 144 -16.44 12.74 9.80
N VAL A 145 -16.00 11.93 10.78
CA VAL A 145 -16.63 10.62 11.00
C VAL A 145 -18.03 10.90 11.52
N ASN A 146 -18.90 11.37 10.63
CA ASN A 146 -20.27 11.70 11.01
C ASN A 146 -21.03 10.40 11.28
N SER A 147 -22.11 10.51 12.05
CA SER A 147 -22.97 9.39 12.41
C SER A 147 -23.49 8.61 11.19
N SER A 148 -23.56 9.25 10.02
CA SER A 148 -23.96 8.62 8.75
C SER A 148 -22.86 7.75 8.12
N TRP A 149 -21.57 8.10 8.25
CA TRP A 149 -20.45 7.22 7.90
C TRP A 149 -20.48 5.93 8.74
N HIS A 150 -20.64 6.05 10.06
CA HIS A 150 -20.82 4.89 10.94
C HIS A 150 -22.08 4.08 10.59
N ALA A 151 -23.19 4.73 10.25
CA ALA A 151 -24.40 4.04 9.82
C ALA A 151 -24.20 3.24 8.51
N ARG A 152 -23.44 3.80 7.56
CA ARG A 152 -23.11 3.13 6.29
C ARG A 152 -22.14 1.97 6.48
N THR A 153 -21.08 2.17 7.26
CA THR A 153 -20.11 1.13 7.58
C THR A 153 -20.78 -0.02 8.35
N ARG A 154 -21.65 0.28 9.33
CA ARG A 154 -22.46 -0.74 10.02
C ARG A 154 -23.36 -1.54 9.08
N ARG A 155 -24.04 -0.86 8.15
CA ARG A 155 -24.87 -1.53 7.14
C ARG A 155 -24.04 -2.47 6.26
N ILE A 156 -22.84 -2.06 5.85
CA ILE A 156 -21.95 -2.87 5.01
C ILE A 156 -21.37 -4.06 5.78
N LEU A 157 -21.01 -3.87 7.04
CA LEU A 157 -20.41 -4.91 7.89
C LEU A 157 -21.44 -5.84 8.54
N GLY A 158 -22.74 -5.59 8.37
CA GLY A 158 -23.80 -6.39 8.99
C GLY A 158 -23.83 -6.29 10.52
N THR A 159 -23.08 -5.36 11.11
CA THR A 159 -23.04 -5.14 12.55
C THR A 159 -24.22 -4.27 12.96
N GLN A 160 -25.28 -4.91 13.48
CA GLN A 160 -26.27 -4.18 14.26
C GLN A 160 -25.61 -3.62 15.53
N PRO A 161 -25.99 -2.41 15.98
CA PRO A 161 -25.61 -1.96 17.31
C PRO A 161 -26.22 -2.92 18.32
N SER A 162 -25.38 -3.62 19.09
CA SER A 162 -25.83 -4.15 20.37
C SER A 162 -26.24 -2.94 21.18
N HIS A 163 -27.55 -2.76 21.35
CA HIS A 163 -28.13 -1.75 22.20
C HIS A 163 -27.87 -2.16 23.65
N ASP A 164 -26.62 -2.00 24.11
CA ASP A 164 -26.32 -2.04 25.54
C ASP A 164 -26.43 -0.61 26.07
N GLU A 165 -27.57 -0.34 26.71
CA GLU A 165 -27.94 0.91 27.39
C GLU A 165 -27.10 1.19 28.64
N ARG A 166 -25.81 0.85 28.62
CA ARG A 166 -24.87 1.12 29.71
C ARG A 166 -23.54 1.57 29.14
N THR A 167 -23.44 2.86 28.84
CA THR A 167 -22.28 3.74 29.16
C THR A 167 -22.50 5.11 28.53
N SER A 168 -23.49 5.82 29.07
CA SER A 168 -23.44 7.28 29.10
C SER A 168 -22.32 7.70 30.06
N GLY A 169 -21.20 8.21 29.54
CA GLY A 169 -20.16 8.95 30.27
C GLY A 169 -19.38 8.17 31.34
N GLY A 170 -18.08 8.01 31.15
CA GLY A 170 -17.20 7.47 32.19
C GLY A 170 -15.79 7.21 31.73
N HIS A 171 -14.91 8.18 31.96
CA HIS A 171 -13.55 7.89 32.38
C HIS A 171 -13.65 7.07 33.68
N GLU A 172 -13.79 5.75 33.60
CA GLU A 172 -13.64 4.83 34.75
C GLU A 172 -13.80 3.40 34.23
N GLY A 173 -12.75 2.58 34.31
CA GLY A 173 -12.83 1.16 33.99
C GLY A 173 -11.76 0.59 33.06
N ILE A 174 -10.55 1.16 33.01
CA ILE A 174 -9.38 0.36 32.61
C ILE A 174 -8.79 -0.21 33.90
N PRO A 175 -8.86 -1.53 34.15
CA PRO A 175 -8.13 -2.15 35.24
C PRO A 175 -6.67 -2.24 34.79
N TRP A 176 -5.93 -1.14 35.00
CA TRP A 176 -4.49 -1.29 35.16
C TRP A 176 -4.29 -1.90 36.54
N ASP A 177 -3.91 -3.17 36.58
CA ASP A 177 -3.27 -3.75 37.76
C ASP A 177 -1.98 -2.94 38.00
N VAL A 178 -2.11 -1.88 38.78
CA VAL A 178 -0.98 -1.14 39.33
C VAL A 178 -0.54 -1.94 40.56
N PRO A 179 0.65 -2.55 40.57
CA PRO A 179 1.15 -3.19 41.77
C PRO A 179 1.29 -2.15 42.88
N GLU A 180 0.43 -2.30 43.88
CA GLU A 180 0.37 -1.50 45.10
C GLU A 180 1.57 -1.87 45.96
N ASN A 181 2.70 -1.20 45.75
CA ASN A 181 3.81 -1.06 46.70
C ASN A 181 4.89 -0.16 46.10
N LEU A 182 4.72 1.16 46.17
CA LEU A 182 5.84 2.10 46.01
C LEU A 182 5.53 3.50 46.57
N GLU A 183 5.05 3.58 47.81
CA GLU A 183 5.35 4.74 48.68
C GLU A 183 5.62 4.17 50.08
N SER A 184 6.86 4.15 50.56
CA SER A 184 7.35 5.21 51.44
C SER A 184 8.86 5.08 51.67
N SER A 185 9.59 6.15 51.36
CA SER A 185 10.54 6.84 52.25
C SER A 185 11.63 7.55 51.45
N LYS A 186 11.35 8.81 51.13
CA LYS A 186 12.34 9.87 51.32
C LYS A 186 12.00 10.54 52.66
N GLY A 187 12.99 10.53 53.53
CA GLY A 187 12.98 11.02 54.91
C GLY A 187 14.22 10.44 55.56
#